data_AF-A0A1D6JL86-F1
#
_entry.id   AF-A0A1D6JL86-F1
#
_cell.length_a   1.000
_cell.length_b   1.000
_cell.length_c   1.000
_cell.angle_alpha   90.00
_cell.angle_beta   90.00
_cell.angle_gamma   90.00
#
_symmetry.space_group_name_H-M   'P 1'
#
loop_
_entity.id
_entity.type
_entity.pdbx_description
1 polymer ?
#
loop_
_entity_poly.entity_id
_entity_poly.type
_entity_poly.pdbx_seq_one_letter_code
_entity_poly.pdbx_strand_id
1 'polypeptide(L)'
;MAVIMSSWSENYGDPSDSKDLMAQFKVAAKAIASDEKIALLGAIQSLFEGSMYTFVFLWTPALSPNEEDIPHGFIFATFMLSSMLGSSVASRLLARKLKVEGYMQIVFSISAVTLVLPVVTNVRACLVSHYCSGILRL
;
A
#
# COMPACT_ATOMS: atom_id res chain seq x y z
N MET A 1 35.57 -1.82 4.01
CA MET A 1 35.67 -0.45 3.45
C MET A 1 36.85 -0.29 2.49
N ALA A 2 38.07 -0.72 2.85
CA ALA A 2 39.28 -0.55 2.02
C ALA A 2 39.21 -1.22 0.62
N VAL A 3 38.63 -2.42 0.53
CA VAL A 3 38.51 -3.17 -0.76
C VAL A 3 37.55 -2.50 -1.74
N ILE A 4 36.51 -1.82 -1.24
CA ILE A 4 35.54 -1.09 -2.06
C ILE A 4 36.21 0.17 -2.63
N MET A 5 36.98 0.89 -1.81
CA MET A 5 37.72 2.07 -2.28
C MET A 5 38.84 1.72 -3.26
N SER A 6 39.48 0.56 -3.13
CA SER A 6 40.60 0.16 -4.00
C SER A 6 40.16 -0.50 -5.30
N SER A 7 38.97 -1.12 -5.33
CA SER A 7 38.48 -1.87 -6.50
C SER A 7 37.49 -1.07 -7.34
N TRP A 8 37.12 0.13 -6.90
CA TRP A 8 36.13 0.98 -7.55
C TRP A 8 36.80 2.20 -8.19
N SER A 9 37.38 1.99 -9.38
CA SER A 9 38.03 3.02 -10.20
C SER A 9 37.06 3.99 -10.88
N GLU A 10 35.76 3.81 -10.68
CA GLU A 10 34.67 4.48 -11.41
C GLU A 10 33.74 5.25 -10.47
N ASN A 11 34.32 5.80 -9.40
CA ASN A 11 33.69 6.88 -8.64
C ASN A 11 34.51 8.16 -8.80
N TYR A 12 34.73 8.54 -10.06
CA TYR A 12 34.99 9.93 -10.37
C TYR A 12 33.63 10.62 -10.27
N GLY A 13 33.33 11.16 -9.09
CA GLY A 13 32.36 12.23 -8.98
C GLY A 13 32.73 13.26 -10.04
N ASP A 14 31.78 13.56 -10.92
CA ASP A 14 31.92 14.60 -11.94
C ASP A 14 32.48 15.86 -11.24
N PRO A 15 33.70 16.35 -11.59
CA PRO A 15 34.33 17.47 -10.89
C PRO A 15 33.57 18.80 -11.03
N SER A 16 32.44 18.78 -11.75
CA SER A 16 31.37 19.77 -11.63
C SER A 16 30.44 19.44 -10.43
N ASP A 17 31.00 19.47 -9.22
CA ASP A 17 30.32 19.25 -7.94
C ASP A 17 29.41 20.44 -7.52
N SER A 18 28.64 20.91 -8.50
CA SER A 18 27.53 21.86 -8.38
C SER A 18 26.62 21.75 -9.60
N LYS A 19 26.27 20.52 -10.01
CA LYS A 19 24.99 20.34 -10.73
C LYS A 19 23.89 20.75 -9.76
N ASP A 20 23.56 22.04 -9.82
CA ASP A 20 22.60 22.73 -8.98
C ASP A 20 21.41 21.80 -8.74
N LEU A 21 21.22 21.37 -7.49
CA LEU A 21 20.18 20.40 -7.14
C LEU A 21 18.83 20.89 -7.65
N MET A 22 18.65 22.21 -7.64
CA MET A 22 17.48 22.87 -8.19
C MET A 22 17.35 22.71 -9.71
N ALA A 23 18.45 22.73 -10.46
CA ALA A 23 18.44 22.41 -11.89
C ALA A 23 18.09 20.94 -12.14
N GLN A 24 18.59 20.00 -11.32
CA GLN A 24 18.22 18.58 -11.42
C GLN A 24 16.74 18.34 -11.08
N PHE A 25 16.25 18.94 -10.00
CA PHE A 25 14.83 18.90 -9.65
C PHE A 25 13.96 19.53 -10.74
N LYS A 26 14.40 20.62 -11.38
CA LYS A 26 13.66 21.24 -12.48
C LYS A 26 13.62 20.36 -13.72
N VAL A 27 14.72 19.67 -14.05
CA VAL A 27 14.76 18.71 -15.15
C VAL A 27 13.88 17.50 -14.85
N ALA A 28 13.95 16.94 -13.63
CA ALA A 28 13.11 15.84 -13.19
C ALA A 28 11.63 16.23 -13.16
N ALA A 29 11.29 17.40 -12.61
CA ALA A 29 9.92 17.91 -12.59
C ALA A 29 9.37 18.13 -13.99
N LYS A 30 10.20 18.65 -14.92
CA LYS A 30 9.82 18.79 -16.32
C LYS A 30 9.61 17.43 -17.00
N ALA A 31 10.46 16.44 -16.72
CA ALA A 31 10.32 15.08 -17.26
C ALA A 31 9.04 14.40 -16.75
N ILE A 32 8.75 14.51 -15.45
CA ILE A 32 7.52 13.98 -14.83
C ILE A 32 6.29 14.69 -15.40
N ALA A 33 6.33 16.03 -15.55
CA ALA A 33 5.22 16.79 -16.10
C ALA A 33 5.00 16.53 -17.61
N SER A 34 6.05 16.15 -18.34
CA SER A 34 5.96 15.85 -19.77
C SER A 34 5.37 14.48 -20.08
N ASP A 35 5.51 13.52 -19.16
CA ASP A 35 4.97 12.17 -19.32
C ASP A 35 3.85 11.92 -18.30
N GLU A 36 2.61 12.04 -18.77
CA GLU A 36 1.41 11.83 -17.98
C GLU A 36 1.40 10.44 -17.31
N LYS A 37 2.01 9.42 -17.93
CA LYS A 37 2.07 8.07 -17.34
C LYS A 37 2.97 8.05 -16.12
N ILE A 38 4.10 8.76 -16.15
CA ILE A 38 5.03 8.86 -15.02
C ILE A 38 4.35 9.64 -13.89
N ALA A 39 3.68 10.74 -14.20
CA ALA A 39 2.91 11.51 -13.21
C ALA A 39 1.80 10.66 -12.56
N LEU A 40 1.06 9.88 -13.36
CA LEU A 40 -0.02 9.02 -12.87
C LEU A 40 0.52 7.87 -12.00
N LEU A 41 1.62 7.23 -12.42
CA LEU A 41 2.29 6.19 -11.61
C LEU A 41 2.77 6.75 -10.27
N GLY A 42 3.36 7.95 -10.29
CA GLY A 42 3.76 8.66 -9.07
C GLY A 42 2.57 8.97 -8.16
N ALA A 43 1.47 9.47 -8.71
CA ALA A 43 0.25 9.77 -7.97
C ALA A 43 -0.35 8.52 -7.31
N ILE A 44 -0.44 7.40 -8.04
CA ILE A 44 -0.93 6.12 -7.50
C ILE A 44 -0.04 5.65 -6.33
N GLN A 45 1.28 5.72 -6.49
CA GLN A 45 2.23 5.33 -5.45
C GLN A 45 2.08 6.20 -4.20
N SER A 46 2.04 7.52 -4.35
CA SER A 46 1.87 8.45 -3.22
C SER A 46 0.54 8.25 -2.49
N LEU A 47 -0.55 8.02 -3.23
CA LEU A 47 -1.86 7.73 -2.64
C LEU A 47 -1.88 6.40 -1.89
N PHE A 48 -1.28 5.35 -2.46
CA PHE A 48 -1.23 4.03 -1.82
C PHE A 48 -0.39 4.07 -0.54
N GLU A 49 0.80 4.66 -0.61
CA GLU A 49 1.70 4.80 0.53
C GLU A 49 1.10 5.70 1.62
N GLY A 50 0.43 6.79 1.23
CA GLY A 50 -0.36 7.62 2.13
C GLY A 50 -1.48 6.85 2.84
N SER A 51 -2.24 6.04 2.11
CA SER A 51 -3.32 5.21 2.68
C SER A 51 -2.81 4.17 3.67
N MET A 52 -1.65 3.56 3.40
CA MET A 52 -0.98 2.64 4.31
C MET A 52 -0.60 3.34 5.61
N TYR A 53 -0.02 4.55 5.55
CA TYR A 53 0.34 5.30 6.74
C TYR A 53 -0.89 5.67 7.57
N THR A 54 -1.95 6.19 6.95
CA THR A 54 -3.21 6.49 7.65
C THR A 54 -3.79 5.24 8.31
N PHE A 55 -3.79 4.10 7.63
CA PHE A 55 -4.21 2.83 8.20
C PHE A 55 -3.39 2.45 9.44
N VAL A 56 -2.05 2.56 9.38
CA VAL A 56 -1.12 2.27 10.50
C VAL A 56 -1.32 3.22 11.70
N PHE A 57 -1.83 4.43 11.49
CA PHE A 57 -2.18 5.32 12.60
C PHE A 57 -3.52 4.97 13.24
N LEU A 58 -4.53 4.57 12.46
CA LEU A 58 -5.89 4.36 12.96
C LEU A 58 -6.15 2.95 13.49
N TRP A 59 -5.40 1.92 13.08
CA TRP A 59 -5.68 0.55 13.55
C TRP A 59 -5.42 0.36 15.05
N THR A 60 -4.40 0.99 15.62
CA THR A 60 -4.07 0.89 17.06
C THR A 60 -5.19 1.40 17.97
N PRO A 61 -5.73 2.63 17.78
CA PRO A 61 -6.87 3.10 18.57
C PRO A 61 -8.18 2.37 18.23
N ALA A 62 -8.31 1.77 17.04
CA ALA A 62 -9.48 0.97 16.69
C ALA A 62 -9.51 -0.41 17.38
N LEU A 63 -8.34 -0.94 17.78
CA LEU A 63 -8.23 -2.29 18.33
C LEU A 63 -8.30 -2.36 19.85
N SER A 64 -7.91 -1.30 20.56
CA SER A 64 -7.91 -1.30 22.03
C SER A 64 -8.51 -0.01 22.60
N PRO A 65 -9.83 0.07 22.72
CA PRO A 65 -10.48 1.07 23.57
C PRO A 65 -10.46 0.69 25.08
N ASN A 66 -10.06 -0.53 25.46
CA ASN A 66 -10.14 -1.07 26.83
C ASN A 66 -8.83 -1.70 27.38
N GLU A 67 -7.66 -1.40 26.81
CA GLU A 67 -6.34 -1.87 27.30
C GLU A 67 -6.19 -3.41 27.39
N GLU A 68 -6.74 -4.18 26.44
CA GLU A 68 -6.40 -5.60 26.33
C GLU A 68 -5.00 -5.79 25.71
N ASP A 69 -4.23 -6.75 26.25
CA ASP A 69 -2.90 -7.15 25.78
C ASP A 69 -3.02 -7.87 24.42
N ILE A 70 -3.11 -7.08 23.34
CA ILE A 70 -3.14 -7.60 21.98
C ILE A 70 -1.70 -7.69 21.44
N PRO A 71 -1.28 -8.80 20.80
CA PRO A 71 0.03 -8.91 20.17
C PRO A 71 0.11 -8.05 18.90
N HIS A 72 0.37 -6.75 19.07
CA HIS A 72 0.47 -5.73 18.02
C HIS A 72 1.45 -6.13 16.90
N GLY A 73 2.57 -6.76 17.26
CA GLY A 73 3.59 -7.22 16.31
C GLY A 73 3.09 -8.31 15.34
N PHE A 74 2.19 -9.18 15.79
CA PHE A 74 1.63 -10.23 14.93
C PHE A 74 0.72 -9.64 13.85
N ILE A 75 -0.12 -8.68 14.23
CA ILE A 75 -1.04 -7.99 13.31
C ILE A 75 -0.23 -7.24 12.25
N PHE A 76 0.78 -6.48 12.66
CA PHE A 76 1.66 -5.79 11.73
C PHE A 76 2.39 -6.77 10.78
N ALA A 77 2.88 -7.90 11.29
CA ALA A 77 3.51 -8.93 10.47
C ALA A 77 2.55 -9.51 9.44
N THR A 78 1.27 -9.72 9.79
CA THR A 78 0.26 -10.20 8.83
C THR A 78 -0.02 -9.19 7.72
N PHE A 79 -0.01 -7.88 8.01
CA PHE A 79 -0.18 -6.83 6.99
C PHE A 79 1.03 -6.71 6.06
N MET A 80 2.24 -6.82 6.61
CA MET A 80 3.47 -6.85 5.80
C MET A 80 3.56 -8.13 4.95
N LEU A 81 3.10 -9.26 5.48
CA LEU A 81 3.03 -10.51 4.72
C LEU A 81 2.02 -10.42 3.57
N SER A 82 0.83 -9.85 3.81
CA SER A 82 -0.20 -9.74 2.78
C SER A 82 0.22 -8.83 1.63
N SER A 83 0.90 -7.71 1.92
CA SER A 83 1.40 -6.78 0.88
C SER A 83 2.52 -7.41 0.04
N MET A 84 3.43 -8.16 0.67
CA MET A 84 4.48 -8.94 -0.02
C MET A 84 3.88 -10.05 -0.90
N LEU A 85 2.84 -10.72 -0.41
CA LEU A 85 2.14 -11.78 -1.14
C LEU A 85 1.41 -11.21 -2.36
N GLY A 86 0.77 -10.05 -2.22
CA GLY A 86 0.15 -9.31 -3.34
C GLY A 86 1.14 -9.01 -4.46
N SER A 87 2.32 -8.48 -4.12
CA SER A 87 3.39 -8.19 -5.08
C SER A 87 3.92 -9.46 -5.77
N SER A 88 4.03 -10.56 -5.02
CA SER A 88 4.47 -11.85 -5.56
C SER A 88 3.46 -12.44 -6.54
N VAL A 89 2.16 -12.35 -6.23
CA VAL A 89 1.07 -12.79 -7.12
C VAL A 89 1.02 -11.92 -8.37
N ALA A 90 1.10 -10.60 -8.23
CA ALA A 90 1.15 -9.68 -9.36
C ALA A 90 2.34 -9.95 -10.29
N SER A 91 3.53 -10.18 -9.72
CA SER A 91 4.75 -10.51 -10.46
C SER A 91 4.63 -11.82 -11.24
N ARG A 92 4.08 -12.87 -10.59
CA ARG A 92 3.83 -14.15 -11.26
C ARG A 92 2.79 -14.04 -12.37
N LEU A 93 1.83 -13.14 -12.22
CA LEU A 93 0.79 -12.95 -13.21
C LEU A 93 1.28 -12.12 -14.41
N LEU A 94 2.12 -11.11 -14.19
CA LEU A 94 2.82 -10.35 -15.23
C LEU A 94 3.81 -11.22 -16.02
N ALA A 95 4.39 -12.24 -15.39
CA ALA A 95 5.22 -13.23 -16.07
C ALA A 95 4.43 -14.10 -17.08
N ARG A 96 3.11 -14.21 -16.92
CA ARG A 96 2.23 -14.74 -17.96
C ARG A 96 1.85 -13.58 -18.87
N LYS A 97 1.91 -13.72 -20.19
CA LYS A 97 1.55 -12.69 -21.20
C LYS A 97 0.04 -12.34 -21.21
N LEU A 98 -0.57 -12.17 -20.05
CA LEU A 98 -1.94 -11.75 -19.89
C LEU A 98 -2.02 -10.24 -20.12
N LYS A 99 -3.06 -9.80 -20.83
CA LYS A 99 -3.33 -8.38 -21.02
C LYS A 99 -3.65 -7.73 -19.67
N VAL A 100 -3.12 -6.53 -19.46
CA VAL A 100 -3.24 -5.76 -18.22
C VAL A 100 -4.71 -5.55 -17.83
N GLU A 101 -5.60 -5.33 -18.80
CA GLU A 101 -7.04 -5.14 -18.51
C GLU A 101 -7.69 -6.35 -17.83
N GLY A 102 -7.32 -7.58 -18.21
CA GLY A 102 -7.94 -8.79 -17.67
C GLY A 102 -7.57 -9.06 -16.22
N TYR A 103 -6.31 -8.79 -15.84
CA TYR A 103 -5.88 -8.95 -14.45
C TYR A 103 -6.56 -7.93 -13.52
N MET A 104 -6.59 -6.65 -13.94
CA MET A 104 -7.11 -5.57 -13.11
C MET A 104 -8.57 -5.83 -12.74
N GLN A 105 -9.38 -6.35 -13.66
CA GLN A 105 -10.78 -6.72 -13.39
C GLN A 105 -10.92 -7.80 -12.31
N ILE A 106 -10.06 -8.82 -12.32
CA ILE A 106 -10.08 -9.90 -11.32
C ILE A 106 -9.74 -9.34 -9.94
N VAL A 107 -8.71 -8.49 -9.86
CA VAL A 107 -8.29 -7.86 -8.60
C VAL A 107 -9.43 -7.01 -8.03
N PHE A 108 -10.04 -6.14 -8.84
CA PHE A 108 -11.16 -5.32 -8.39
C PHE A 108 -12.37 -6.13 -7.95
N SER A 109 -12.65 -7.24 -8.64
CA SER A 109 -13.76 -8.14 -8.26
C SER A 109 -13.52 -8.80 -6.90
N ILE A 110 -12.30 -9.30 -6.66
CA ILE A 110 -11.91 -9.89 -5.38
C ILE A 110 -11.95 -8.85 -4.26
N SER A 111 -11.45 -7.64 -4.50
CA SER A 111 -11.51 -6.54 -3.53
C SER A 111 -12.96 -6.15 -3.19
N ALA A 112 -13.84 -6.06 -4.20
CA ALA A 112 -15.25 -5.76 -3.99
C ALA A 112 -15.94 -6.82 -3.12
N VAL A 113 -15.73 -8.10 -3.42
CA VAL A 113 -16.29 -9.21 -2.61
C VAL A 113 -15.77 -9.15 -1.17
N THR A 114 -14.47 -8.88 -0.99
CA THR A 114 -13.83 -8.82 0.32
C THR A 114 -14.35 -7.65 1.17
N LEU A 115 -14.62 -6.49 0.56
CA LEU A 115 -15.21 -5.33 1.23
C LEU A 115 -16.70 -5.49 1.56
N VAL A 116 -17.44 -6.31 0.80
CA VAL A 116 -18.85 -6.60 1.08
C VAL A 116 -19.01 -7.52 2.29
N LEU A 117 -18.09 -8.44 2.53
CA LEU A 117 -18.14 -9.38 3.67
C LEU A 117 -18.32 -8.68 5.04
N PRO A 118 -17.46 -7.72 5.45
CA PRO A 118 -17.62 -7.03 6.73
C PRO A 118 -18.89 -6.17 6.79
N VAL A 119 -19.36 -5.62 5.67
CA VAL A 119 -20.63 -4.88 5.62
C VAL A 119 -21.81 -5.81 5.94
N VAL A 120 -21.85 -6.99 5.34
CA VAL A 120 -22.93 -7.96 5.57
C VAL A 120 -22.89 -8.51 7.00
N THR A 121 -21.71 -8.77 7.57
CA THR A 121 -21.61 -9.26 8.95
C THR A 121 -21.96 -8.19 9.98
N ASN A 122 -21.57 -6.93 9.77
CA ASN A 122 -21.94 -5.83 10.68
C ASN A 122 -23.44 -5.49 10.58
N VAL A 123 -24.02 -5.54 9.38
CA VAL A 123 -25.48 -5.42 9.19
C VAL A 123 -26.21 -6.55 9.90
N ARG A 124 -25.74 -7.81 9.81
CA ARG A 124 -26.35 -8.94 10.55
C ARG A 124 -26.20 -8.80 12.06
N ALA A 125 -25.05 -8.36 12.57
CA ALA A 125 -24.85 -8.11 14.00
C ALA A 125 -25.75 -6.97 14.52
N CYS A 126 -25.89 -5.90 13.75
CA CYS A 126 -26.82 -4.80 14.04
C CYS A 126 -28.29 -5.27 13.98
N LEU A 127 -28.68 -6.05 12.95
CA LEU A 127 -30.03 -6.58 12.80
C LEU A 127 -30.39 -7.55 13.94
N VAL A 128 -29.47 -8.44 14.33
CA VAL A 128 -29.65 -9.38 15.45
C VAL A 128 -29.73 -8.63 16.78
N SER A 129 -28.91 -7.60 17.01
CA SER A 129 -28.98 -6.77 18.22
C SER A 129 -30.31 -6.00 18.32
N HIS A 130 -30.81 -5.48 17.19
CA HIS A 130 -32.09 -4.77 17.14
C HIS A 130 -33.29 -5.73 17.28
N TYR A 131 -33.24 -6.94 16.71
CA TYR A 131 -34.26 -7.97 16.88
C TYR A 131 -34.29 -8.54 18.31
N CYS A 132 -33.12 -8.77 18.94
CA CYS A 132 -33.04 -9.27 20.31
C CYS A 132 -33.47 -8.21 21.34
N SER A 133 -33.20 -6.92 21.09
CA SER A 133 -33.70 -5.81 21.91
C SER A 133 -35.21 -5.59 21.77
N GLY A 134 -35.80 -5.96 20.62
CA GLY A 134 -37.24 -5.90 20.39
C GLY A 134 -38.02 -7.03 21.07
N ILE A 135 -37.42 -8.21 21.25
CA ILE A 135 -38.08 -9.37 21.90
C ILE A 135 -38.00 -9.34 23.43
N LEU A 136 -37.03 -8.61 23.99
CA LEU A 136 -36.87 -8.43 25.44
C LEU A 136 -37.68 -7.25 26.01
N ARG A 137 -38.49 -6.58 25.18
CA ARG A 137 -39.41 -5.47 25.55
C ARG A 137 -40.89 -5.83 25.38
N LEU A 138 -41.22 -7.09 25.14
CA LEU A 138 -42.57 -7.66 25.23
C LEU A 138 -42.61 -8.64 26.40
#